data_AF-A0A7X7GP16-F1
#
_entry.id   AF-A0A7X7GP16-F1
#
_cell.length_a   1.000
_cell.length_b   1.000
_cell.length_c   1.000
_cell.angle_alpha   90.00
_cell.angle_beta   90.00
_cell.angle_gamma   90.00
#
_symmetry.space_group_name_H-M   'P 1'
#
loop_
_entity.id
_entity.type
_entity.pdbx_description
1 polymer ?
#
loop_
_entity_poly.entity_id
_entity_poly.type
_entity_poly.pdbx_seq_one_letter_code
_entity_poly.pdbx_strand_id
1 'polypeptide(L)'
;MRTLLLLLLILTIVFWWWGLKRSNQLFVVKIREGRVAFSRGRIPAELLADIADIVARAGVTRAEIRGVVSDGAPRLLFQGEMSPGVQQQLRNVVGTFSTTQIRQGKQR
;
A
#
# COMPACT_ATOMS: atom_id res chain seq x y z
N MET A 1 -25.08 -30.75 -12.05
CA MET A 1 -24.51 -29.82 -13.07
C MET A 1 -24.61 -28.35 -12.67
N ARG A 2 -25.79 -27.82 -12.31
CA ARG A 2 -25.95 -26.40 -11.93
C ARG A 2 -25.06 -25.95 -10.76
N THR A 3 -24.94 -26.77 -9.72
CA THR A 3 -24.08 -26.51 -8.55
C THR A 3 -22.59 -26.49 -8.89
N LEU A 4 -22.13 -27.43 -9.72
CA LEU A 4 -20.74 -27.48 -10.20
C LEU A 4 -20.39 -26.25 -11.06
N LEU A 5 -21.31 -25.81 -11.93
CA LEU A 5 -21.14 -24.59 -12.73
C LEU A 5 -21.04 -23.33 -11.85
N LEU A 6 -21.86 -23.22 -10.81
CA LEU A 6 -21.79 -22.10 -9.87
C LEU A 6 -20.48 -22.09 -9.07
N LEU A 7 -20.02 -23.26 -8.60
CA LEU A 7 -18.73 -23.36 -7.91
C LEU A 7 -17.57 -22.93 -8.80
N LEU A 8 -17.56 -23.37 -10.07
CA LEU A 8 -16.51 -23.01 -11.03
C LEU A 8 -16.53 -21.51 -11.38
N LEU A 9 -17.72 -20.90 -11.46
CA LEU A 9 -17.89 -19.47 -11.64
C LEU A 9 -17.35 -18.68 -10.43
N ILE A 10 -17.68 -19.11 -9.21
CA ILE A 10 -17.17 -18.47 -7.99
C ILE A 10 -15.64 -18.57 -7.94
N LEU A 11 -15.07 -19.73 -8.28
CA LEU A 11 -13.63 -19.95 -8.26
C LEU A 11 -12.88 -19.05 -9.25
N THR A 12 -13.43 -18.88 -10.46
CA THR A 12 -12.85 -17.98 -11.48
C THR A 12 -12.97 -16.51 -11.06
N ILE A 13 -14.10 -16.08 -10.49
CA ILE A 13 -14.26 -14.72 -9.95
C ILE A 13 -13.24 -14.46 -8.82
N VAL A 14 -13.10 -15.39 -7.87
CA VAL A 14 -12.12 -15.26 -6.78
C VAL A 14 -10.69 -15.21 -7.31
N PHE A 15 -10.35 -16.04 -8.30
CA PHE A 15 -9.04 -16.06 -8.94
C PHE A 15 -8.71 -14.73 -9.63
N TRP A 16 -9.64 -14.20 -10.43
CA TRP A 16 -9.49 -12.91 -11.08
C TRP A 16 -9.39 -11.77 -10.06
N TRP A 17 -10.24 -11.77 -9.03
CA TRP A 17 -10.19 -10.77 -7.96
C TRP A 17 -8.82 -10.76 -7.27
N TRP A 18 -8.28 -11.95 -6.96
CA TRP A 18 -6.94 -12.09 -6.40
C TRP A 18 -5.85 -11.54 -7.33
N GLY A 19 -5.93 -11.83 -8.63
CA GLY A 19 -5.00 -11.31 -9.65
C GLY A 19 -5.01 -9.78 -9.72
N LEU A 20 -6.19 -9.16 -9.74
CA LEU A 20 -6.33 -7.70 -9.79
C LEU A 20 -5.76 -7.01 -8.55
N LYS A 21 -5.94 -7.60 -7.35
CA LYS A 21 -5.36 -7.04 -6.11
C LYS A 21 -3.83 -7.02 -6.14
N ARG A 22 -3.19 -7.98 -6.82
CA ARG A 22 -1.73 -8.11 -6.86
C ARG A 22 -1.08 -7.16 -7.88
N SER A 23 -1.73 -6.92 -9.03
CA SER A 23 -1.23 -6.01 -10.07
C SER A 23 -1.26 -4.53 -9.69
N ASN A 24 -2.07 -4.15 -8.69
CA ASN A 24 -2.22 -2.76 -8.28
C ASN A 24 -1.21 -2.32 -7.21
N GLN A 25 -0.35 -3.20 -6.71
CA GLN A 25 0.58 -2.83 -5.64
C GLN A 25 1.74 -1.98 -6.18
N LEU A 26 1.93 -0.78 -5.64
CA LEU A 26 3.03 0.14 -5.94
C LEU A 26 4.25 -0.13 -5.07
N PHE A 27 4.04 -0.14 -3.75
CA PHE A 27 5.09 -0.38 -2.77
C PHE A 27 4.57 -1.00 -1.47
N VAL A 28 5.49 -1.56 -0.68
CA VAL A 28 5.25 -2.01 0.68
C VAL A 28 6.36 -1.48 1.57
N VAL A 29 5.95 -0.80 2.63
CA VAL A 29 6.81 -0.27 3.68
C VAL A 29 6.42 -0.97 4.98
N LYS A 30 7.41 -1.53 5.66
CA LYS A 30 7.24 -2.17 6.96
C LYS A 30 7.85 -1.28 8.03
N ILE A 31 7.13 -1.13 9.12
CA ILE A 31 7.61 -0.42 10.31
C ILE A 31 7.91 -1.48 11.36
N ARG A 32 9.15 -1.47 11.84
CA ARG A 32 9.63 -2.37 12.88
C ARG A 32 10.47 -1.57 13.86
N GLU A 33 10.17 -1.69 15.14
CA GLU A 33 10.91 -0.99 16.21
C GLU A 33 10.97 0.52 15.97
N GLY A 34 9.88 1.11 15.46
CA GLY A 34 9.81 2.54 15.14
C GLY A 34 10.55 2.96 13.88
N ARG A 35 11.19 2.04 13.16
CA ARG A 35 11.95 2.34 11.94
C ARG A 35 11.21 1.91 10.70
N VAL A 36 11.24 2.78 9.69
CA VAL A 36 10.72 2.51 8.35
C VAL A 36 11.72 1.69 7.55
N ALA A 37 11.32 0.47 7.21
CA ALA A 37 12.05 -0.44 6.34
C ALA A 37 11.27 -0.65 5.04
N PHE A 38 11.84 -0.22 3.92
CA PHE A 38 11.26 -0.51 2.61
C PHE A 38 11.34 -2.01 2.31
N SER A 39 10.22 -2.60 1.92
CA SER A 39 10.13 -4.05 1.72
C SER A 39 9.99 -4.47 0.25
N ARG A 40 9.30 -3.68 -0.59
CA ARG A 40 9.03 -4.05 -1.99
C ARG A 40 8.52 -2.86 -2.80
N GLY A 41 8.78 -2.88 -4.11
CA GLY A 41 8.09 -2.06 -5.11
C GLY A 41 8.92 -0.90 -5.59
N ARG A 42 8.28 0.23 -5.85
CA ARG A 42 8.95 1.50 -6.18
C ARG A 42 8.31 2.64 -5.41
N ILE A 43 9.18 3.51 -4.89
CA ILE A 43 8.78 4.67 -4.12
C ILE A 43 9.81 5.79 -4.37
N PRO A 44 9.38 7.05 -4.58
CA PRO A 44 10.27 8.19 -4.59
C PRO A 44 10.96 8.34 -3.23
N ALA A 45 12.23 8.72 -3.21
CA ALA A 45 12.99 8.88 -1.96
C ALA A 45 12.34 9.92 -1.03
N GLU A 46 11.83 11.01 -1.60
CA GLU A 46 11.08 12.06 -0.88
C GLU A 46 9.85 11.49 -0.18
N LEU A 47 9.00 10.74 -0.91
CA LEU A 47 7.82 10.10 -0.32
C LEU A 47 8.19 9.11 0.80
N LEU A 48 9.29 8.36 0.64
CA LEU A 48 9.76 7.46 1.70
C LEU A 48 10.21 8.23 2.95
N ALA A 49 10.90 9.37 2.75
CA ALA A 49 11.34 10.24 3.83
C ALA A 49 10.15 10.86 4.58
N ASP A 50 9.15 11.38 3.86
CA ASP A 50 7.94 11.94 4.47
C ASP A 50 7.17 10.89 5.30
N ILE A 51 7.06 9.67 4.78
CA ILE A 51 6.46 8.56 5.52
C ILE A 51 7.26 8.24 6.78
N ALA A 52 8.59 8.19 6.69
CA ALA A 52 9.47 7.93 7.83
C ALA A 52 9.33 8.99 8.92
N ASP A 53 9.28 10.26 8.53
CA ASP A 53 9.08 11.40 9.40
C ASP A 53 7.75 11.32 10.16
N ILE A 54 6.65 11.02 9.46
CA ILE A 54 5.33 10.92 10.07
C ILE A 54 5.28 9.76 11.07
N VAL A 55 5.76 8.59 10.67
CA VAL A 55 5.79 7.37 11.51
C VAL A 55 6.62 7.63 12.78
N ALA A 56 7.79 8.26 12.63
CA ALA A 56 8.68 8.57 13.76
C ALA A 56 8.02 9.55 14.74
N ARG A 57 7.44 10.66 14.25
CA ARG A 57 6.74 11.64 15.10
C ARG A 57 5.52 11.06 15.81
N ALA A 58 4.82 10.14 15.16
CA ALA A 58 3.64 9.47 15.70
C ALA A 58 3.97 8.34 16.69
N GLY A 59 5.24 7.95 16.84
CA GLY A 59 5.64 6.84 17.71
C GLY A 59 5.11 5.48 17.26
N VAL A 60 4.87 5.28 15.96
CA VAL A 60 4.36 4.00 15.43
C VAL A 60 5.48 2.97 15.49
N THR A 61 5.34 1.96 16.35
CA THR A 61 6.39 0.96 16.58
C THR A 61 6.33 -0.22 15.59
N ARG A 62 5.11 -0.63 15.19
CA ARG A 62 4.90 -1.78 14.32
C ARG A 62 3.66 -1.62 13.45
N ALA A 63 3.86 -1.50 12.14
CA ALA A 63 2.80 -1.45 11.15
C ALA A 63 3.31 -1.84 9.75
N GLU A 64 2.41 -2.08 8.82
CA GLU A 64 2.71 -2.25 7.40
C GLU A 64 1.84 -1.30 6.59
N ILE A 65 2.49 -0.54 5.70
CA ILE A 65 1.86 0.41 4.79
C ILE A 65 2.03 -0.14 3.38
N ARG A 66 0.91 -0.35 2.68
CA ARG A 66 0.91 -0.76 1.27
C ARG A 66 0.37 0.36 0.41
N GLY A 67 1.19 0.83 -0.53
CA GLY A 67 0.73 1.70 -1.61
C GLY A 67 0.11 0.84 -2.71
N VAL A 68 -1.13 1.14 -3.09
CA VAL A 68 -1.86 0.46 -4.17
C VAL A 68 -2.45 1.48 -5.14
N VAL A 69 -2.73 1.07 -6.36
CA VAL A 69 -3.54 1.83 -7.32
C VAL A 69 -5.00 1.43 -7.12
N SER A 70 -5.85 2.42 -6.89
CA SER A 70 -7.31 2.26 -6.89
C SER A 70 -7.90 3.42 -7.67
N ASP A 71 -8.74 3.12 -8.65
CA ASP A 71 -9.42 4.13 -9.47
C ASP A 71 -8.43 5.09 -10.17
N GLY A 72 -7.25 4.59 -10.56
CA GLY A 72 -6.20 5.36 -11.22
C GLY A 72 -5.34 6.23 -10.28
N ALA A 73 -5.68 6.34 -9.00
CA ALA A 73 -4.95 7.11 -7.99
C ALA A 73 -4.21 6.21 -6.99
N PRO A 74 -3.11 6.68 -6.37
CA PRO A 74 -2.46 5.95 -5.30
C PRO A 74 -3.29 6.04 -4.02
N ARG A 75 -3.49 4.89 -3.36
CA ARG A 75 -4.13 4.77 -2.06
C ARG A 75 -3.26 3.95 -1.11
N LEU A 76 -3.48 4.15 0.18
CA LEU A 76 -2.79 3.41 1.24
C LEU A 76 -3.71 2.40 1.91
N LEU A 77 -3.19 1.18 2.08
CA LEU A 77 -3.73 0.17 2.99
C LEU A 77 -2.80 0.07 4.20
N PHE A 78 -3.40 0.01 5.38
CA PHE A 78 -2.68 -0.07 6.65
C PHE A 78 -2.96 -1.42 7.31
N GLN A 79 -1.93 -2.00 7.92
CA GLN A 79 -2.04 -3.16 8.80
C GLN A 79 -1.22 -2.90 10.07
N GLY A 80 -1.79 -3.21 11.23
CA GLY A 80 -1.18 -2.92 12.54
C GLY A 80 -1.79 -1.70 13.22
N GLU A 81 -1.16 -1.29 14.32
CA GLU A 81 -1.68 -0.23 15.18
C GLU A 81 -1.20 1.14 14.70
N MET A 82 -2.15 1.97 14.26
CA MET A 82 -1.89 3.33 13.81
C MET A 82 -3.15 4.17 14.00
N SER A 83 -3.01 5.35 14.61
CA SER A 83 -4.15 6.22 14.85
C SER A 83 -4.79 6.73 13.55
N PRO A 84 -6.10 7.02 13.53
CA PRO A 84 -6.78 7.53 12.33
C PRO A 84 -6.17 8.84 11.80
N GLY A 85 -5.69 9.72 12.68
CA GLY A 85 -5.06 10.98 12.29
C GLY A 85 -3.76 10.76 11.50
N VAL A 86 -2.93 9.81 11.95
CA VAL A 86 -1.69 9.43 11.26
C VAL A 86 -1.98 8.79 9.92
N GLN A 87 -2.98 7.91 9.85
CA GLN A 87 -3.43 7.32 8.59
C GLN A 87 -3.87 8.40 7.58
N GLN A 88 -4.61 9.41 8.04
CA GLN A 88 -5.05 10.51 7.19
C GLN A 88 -3.87 11.38 6.73
N GLN A 89 -2.92 11.67 7.61
CA GLN A 89 -1.71 12.41 7.25
C GLN A 89 -0.89 11.67 6.18
N LEU A 90 -0.70 10.36 6.33
CA LEU A 90 -0.01 9.53 5.35
C LEU A 90 -0.74 9.49 4.00
N ARG A 91 -2.08 9.45 4.01
CA ARG A 91 -2.89 9.55 2.78
C ARG A 91 -2.70 10.90 2.09
N ASN A 92 -2.67 11.99 2.84
CA ASN A 92 -2.46 13.34 2.28
C ASN A 92 -1.10 13.43 1.57
N VAL A 93 -0.04 12.91 2.20
CA VAL A 93 1.29 12.87 1.60
C VAL A 93 1.32 12.01 0.34
N VAL A 94 0.78 10.78 0.38
CA VAL A 94 0.76 9.93 -0.83
C VAL A 94 -0.07 10.55 -1.95
N GLY A 95 -1.13 11.29 -1.61
CA GLY A 95 -1.99 11.98 -2.56
C GLY A 95 -1.32 13.10 -3.35
N THR A 96 -0.16 13.61 -2.92
CA THR A 96 0.61 14.61 -3.69
C THR A 96 1.39 13.98 -4.85
N PHE A 97 1.56 12.66 -4.87
CA PHE A 97 2.27 11.94 -5.91
C PHE A 97 1.30 11.26 -6.88
N SER A 98 1.57 11.35 -8.17
CA SER A 98 0.88 10.54 -9.18
C SER A 98 1.35 9.09 -9.17
N THR A 99 0.52 8.18 -9.66
CA THR A 99 0.90 6.77 -9.83
C THR A 99 2.14 6.59 -10.71
N THR A 100 2.28 7.41 -11.75
CA THR A 100 3.45 7.44 -12.63
C THR A 100 4.72 7.85 -11.89
N GLN A 101 4.67 8.92 -11.10
CA GLN A 101 5.82 9.35 -10.28
C GLN A 101 6.25 8.25 -9.31
N ILE A 102 5.29 7.59 -8.65
CA ILE A 102 5.61 6.49 -7.74
C ILE A 102 6.26 5.31 -8.48
N ARG A 103 5.75 4.95 -9.66
CA ARG A 103 6.30 3.89 -10.51
C ARG A 103 7.68 4.22 -11.09
N GLN A 104 8.03 5.50 -11.22
CA GLN A 104 9.36 5.95 -11.66
C GLN A 104 10.34 6.10 -10.51
N GLY A 105 9.84 6.12 -9.26
CA GLY A 105 10.66 6.18 -8.05
C GLY A 105 11.76 5.13 -8.05
N LYS A 106 13.00 5.57 -7.99
CA LYS A 106 14.18 4.71 -7.87
C LYS A 106 14.65 4.81 -6.42
N GLN A 107 14.65 3.69 -5.71
CA GLN A 107 15.31 3.65 -4.41
C GLN A 107 16.82 3.72 -4.69
N ARG A 108 17.49 4.76 -4.21
CA ARG A 108 18.95 4.79 -4.13
C ARG A 108 19.39 4.08 -2.86
#